data_AF-A0A383B4D6-F1
#
_entry.id   AF-A0A383B4D6-F1
#
_cell.length_a   1.000
_cell.length_b   1.000
_cell.length_c   1.000
_cell.angle_alpha   90.00
_cell.angle_beta   90.00
_cell.angle_gamma   90.00
#
_symmetry.space_group_name_H-M   'P 1'
#
loop_
_entity.id
_entity.type
_entity.pdbx_description
1 polymer ?
#
loop_
_entity_poly.entity_id
_entity_poly.type
_entity_poly.pdbx_seq_one_letter_code
_entity_poly.pdbx_strand_id
1 'polypeptide(L)'
;MLVSALITAGMLIGATNVALADSTRQSLSSESALEAIKKRGTLRIGLSTFVPWAMRDKKGDLIGFEIDVGKRVAEDMGVGIEHIPTAWDGIIPALLAGKFDVIISGMSITMKRNLTVNFTHPYANTGYILVGSTAMAKKKGLKTLEDYNS
;
A
#
# COMPACT_ATOMS: atom_id res chain seq x y z
N MET A 1 16.12 43.70 55.04
CA MET A 1 15.00 42.74 54.91
C MET A 1 14.30 43.04 53.59
N LEU A 2 14.82 42.56 52.47
CA LEU A 2 14.72 41.20 51.92
C LEU A 2 13.28 40.84 51.49
N VAL A 3 13.11 40.76 50.17
CA VAL A 3 12.35 39.76 49.40
C VAL A 3 10.85 39.67 49.70
N SER A 4 10.00 40.14 48.77
CA SER A 4 8.70 39.52 48.40
C SER A 4 7.92 40.44 47.45
N ALA A 5 7.99 40.19 46.14
CA ALA A 5 6.92 40.43 45.14
C ALA A 5 7.48 40.35 43.71
N LEU A 6 8.21 39.28 43.39
CA LEU A 6 8.62 38.97 42.03
C LEU A 6 8.29 37.50 41.72
N ILE A 7 7.04 37.10 41.98
CA ILE A 7 6.51 35.79 41.57
C ILE A 7 5.06 35.98 41.10
N THR A 8 4.87 36.74 40.04
CA THR A 8 3.57 36.76 39.32
C THR A 8 3.76 36.94 37.81
N ALA A 9 4.86 36.41 37.25
CA ALA A 9 5.12 36.45 35.81
C ALA A 9 5.72 35.14 35.25
N GLY A 10 5.58 34.02 35.99
CA GLY A 10 6.18 32.73 35.60
C GLY A 10 5.21 31.68 35.06
N MET A 11 3.90 31.95 35.06
CA MET A 11 2.88 30.92 34.79
C MET A 11 1.89 31.32 33.69
N LEU A 12 2.35 32.04 32.67
CA LEU A 12 1.59 32.21 31.42
C LEU A 12 2.36 31.79 30.15
N ILE A 13 3.66 31.47 30.25
CA ILE A 13 4.47 31.08 29.10
C ILE A 13 4.45 29.55 28.85
N GLY A 14 3.98 28.77 29.83
CA GLY A 14 3.88 27.30 29.71
C GLY A 14 2.60 26.80 29.03
N ALA A 15 1.49 27.54 29.10
CA ALA A 15 0.19 27.10 28.60
C ALA A 15 -0.02 27.33 27.09
N THR A 16 0.70 28.30 26.50
CA THR A 16 0.58 28.63 25.08
C THR A 16 1.29 27.63 24.18
N ASN A 17 2.37 27.01 24.65
CA ASN A 17 3.14 26.03 23.88
C ASN A 17 2.47 24.65 23.76
N VAL A 18 1.66 24.27 24.75
CA VAL A 18 0.89 23.01 24.70
C VAL A 18 -0.27 23.11 23.71
N ALA A 19 -0.98 24.25 23.70
CA ALA A 19 -2.06 24.50 22.74
C ALA A 19 -1.56 24.54 21.28
N LEU A 20 -0.39 25.13 21.03
CA LEU A 20 0.25 25.12 19.71
C LEU A 20 0.67 23.71 19.28
N ALA A 21 1.21 22.89 20.20
CA ALA A 21 1.60 21.52 19.92
C ALA A 21 0.40 20.61 19.61
N ASP A 22 -0.71 20.76 20.32
CA ASP A 22 -1.95 20.03 20.02
C ASP A 22 -2.58 20.52 18.72
N SER A 23 -2.54 21.82 18.42
CA SER A 23 -3.02 22.36 17.15
C SER A 23 -2.22 21.82 15.96
N THR A 24 -0.90 21.68 16.10
CA THR A 24 -0.01 21.09 15.09
C THR A 24 -0.22 19.58 14.94
N ARG A 25 -0.47 18.84 16.04
CA ARG A 25 -0.85 17.42 15.96
C ARG A 25 -2.21 17.23 15.32
N GLN A 26 -3.17 18.10 15.64
CA GLN A 26 -4.50 18.10 15.04
C GLN A 26 -4.42 18.40 13.54
N SER A 27 -3.59 19.37 13.12
CA SER A 27 -3.39 19.72 11.70
C SER A 27 -2.63 18.65 10.91
N LEU A 28 -1.71 17.91 11.55
CA LEU A 28 -1.05 16.76 10.95
C LEU A 28 -1.95 15.52 10.90
N SER A 29 -2.89 15.38 11.85
CA SER A 29 -3.89 14.30 11.84
C SER A 29 -5.00 14.52 10.82
N SER A 30 -5.27 15.77 10.43
CA SER A 30 -6.40 16.15 9.58
C SER A 30 -6.26 15.84 8.08
N GLU A 31 -5.15 15.24 7.62
CA GLU A 31 -4.94 14.90 6.20
C GLU A 31 -4.27 13.53 5.95
N SER A 32 -4.26 12.62 6.93
CA SER A 32 -3.72 11.28 6.65
C SER A 32 -4.63 10.50 5.67
N ALA A 33 -4.02 9.71 4.76
CA ALA A 33 -4.77 8.84 3.85
C ALA A 33 -5.75 7.93 4.60
N LEU A 34 -5.37 7.46 5.79
CA LEU A 34 -6.22 6.65 6.66
C LEU A 34 -7.49 7.39 7.10
N GLU A 35 -7.35 8.62 7.57
CA GLU A 35 -8.50 9.42 8.02
C GLU A 35 -9.40 9.81 6.84
N ALA A 36 -8.83 10.06 5.66
CA ALA A 36 -9.59 10.26 4.43
C ALA A 36 -10.41 9.01 4.04
N ILE A 37 -9.83 7.82 4.17
CA ILE A 37 -10.53 6.54 3.92
C ILE A 37 -11.64 6.33 4.95
N LYS A 38 -11.36 6.49 6.24
CA LYS A 38 -12.35 6.33 7.32
C LYS A 38 -13.52 7.30 7.17
N LYS A 39 -13.23 8.58 6.90
CA LYS A 39 -14.26 9.61 6.69
C LYS A 39 -15.13 9.30 5.48
N ARG A 40 -14.53 8.78 4.39
CA ARG A 40 -15.27 8.35 3.20
C ARG A 40 -16.06 7.05 3.43
N GLY A 41 -15.61 6.22 4.36
CA GLY A 41 -16.20 4.91 4.65
C GLY A 41 -15.88 3.84 3.61
N THR A 42 -14.94 4.06 2.70
CA THR A 42 -14.58 3.11 1.64
C THR A 42 -13.09 3.14 1.30
N LEU A 43 -12.45 1.96 1.38
CA LEU A 43 -11.10 1.70 0.86
C LEU A 43 -11.16 1.37 -0.64
N ARG A 44 -10.51 2.20 -1.46
CA ARG A 44 -10.40 1.98 -2.91
C ARG A 44 -9.08 1.28 -3.21
N ILE A 45 -9.15 0.14 -3.88
CA ILE A 45 -8.01 -0.74 -4.15
C ILE A 45 -7.78 -0.82 -5.66
N GLY A 46 -6.64 -0.33 -6.12
CA GLY A 46 -6.17 -0.54 -7.48
C GLY A 46 -5.60 -1.95 -7.64
N LEU A 47 -6.08 -2.68 -8.64
CA LEU A 47 -5.57 -4.02 -8.95
C LEU A 47 -5.56 -4.34 -10.44
N SER A 48 -4.64 -5.19 -10.85
CA SER A 48 -4.63 -5.83 -12.17
C SER A 48 -4.93 -7.31 -12.01
N THR A 49 -5.66 -7.90 -12.95
CA THR A 49 -5.95 -9.34 -12.91
C THR A 49 -4.69 -10.15 -13.23
N PHE A 50 -4.34 -11.08 -12.35
CA PHE A 50 -3.24 -12.02 -12.49
C PHE A 50 -3.59 -13.34 -11.80
N VAL A 51 -3.80 -14.41 -12.56
CA VAL A 51 -4.22 -15.72 -12.02
C VAL A 51 -3.07 -16.37 -11.25
N PRO A 52 -3.29 -16.97 -10.05
CA PRO A 52 -4.54 -17.09 -9.29
C PRO A 52 -4.74 -16.00 -8.22
N TRP A 53 -3.95 -14.92 -8.27
CA TRP A 53 -3.87 -13.87 -7.25
C TRP A 53 -5.11 -12.95 -7.24
N ALA A 54 -5.47 -12.44 -8.42
CA ALA A 54 -6.69 -11.68 -8.66
C ALA A 54 -7.26 -12.08 -10.02
N MET A 55 -8.48 -12.61 -10.05
CA MET A 55 -9.11 -13.11 -11.27
C MET A 55 -10.62 -12.90 -11.23
N ARG A 56 -11.29 -13.24 -12.32
CA ARG A 56 -12.75 -13.27 -12.38
C ARG A 56 -13.24 -14.71 -12.36
N ASP A 57 -14.29 -14.96 -11.59
CA ASP A 57 -15.01 -16.22 -11.61
C ASP A 57 -15.88 -16.34 -12.89
N LYS A 58 -16.64 -17.43 -13.00
CA LYS A 58 -17.53 -17.66 -14.16
C LYS A 58 -18.69 -16.66 -14.25
N LYS A 59 -19.02 -15.96 -13.16
CA LYS A 59 -20.07 -14.93 -13.10
C LYS A 59 -19.50 -13.54 -13.39
N GLY A 60 -18.18 -13.40 -13.42
CA GLY A 60 -17.48 -12.14 -13.63
C GLY A 60 -17.06 -11.46 -12.33
N ASP A 61 -17.32 -12.07 -11.17
CA ASP A 61 -16.99 -11.51 -9.86
C ASP A 61 -15.49 -11.61 -9.61
N LEU A 62 -14.90 -10.58 -8.99
CA LEU A 62 -13.49 -10.61 -8.61
C LEU A 62 -13.28 -11.59 -7.45
N ILE A 63 -12.37 -12.53 -7.65
CA ILE A 63 -11.96 -13.55 -6.68
C ILE A 63 -10.44 -13.71 -6.69
N GLY A 64 -9.89 -14.35 -5.64
CA GLY A 64 -8.47 -14.66 -5.54
C GLY A 64 -7.87 -14.18 -4.23
N PHE A 65 -6.64 -14.61 -3.97
CA PHE A 65 -5.91 -14.30 -2.72
C PHE A 65 -5.87 -12.80 -2.42
N GLU A 66 -5.59 -11.96 -3.42
CA GLU A 66 -5.43 -10.52 -3.23
C GLU A 66 -6.75 -9.80 -3.01
N ILE A 67 -7.82 -10.35 -3.56
CA ILE A 67 -9.19 -9.88 -3.29
C ILE A 67 -9.53 -10.12 -1.82
N ASP A 68 -9.15 -11.28 -1.28
CA ASP A 68 -9.41 -11.61 0.12
C ASP A 68 -8.52 -10.83 1.09
N VAL A 69 -7.25 -10.56 0.71
CA VAL A 69 -6.39 -9.62 1.44
C VAL A 69 -7.02 -8.23 1.50
N GLY A 70 -7.49 -7.71 0.36
CA GLY A 70 -8.15 -6.40 0.31
C GLY A 70 -9.39 -6.33 1.21
N LYS A 71 -10.25 -7.35 1.15
CA LYS A 71 -11.43 -7.47 2.02
C LYS A 71 -11.04 -7.43 3.49
N ARG A 72 -10.06 -8.23 3.90
CA ARG A 72 -9.61 -8.30 5.29
C ARG A 72 -9.09 -6.94 5.78
N VAL A 73 -8.33 -6.22 4.96
CA VAL A 73 -7.85 -4.87 5.32
C VAL A 73 -9.01 -3.90 5.51
N ALA A 74 -10.01 -3.92 4.62
CA ALA A 74 -11.19 -3.07 4.75
C ALA A 74 -12.02 -3.40 6.01
N GLU A 75 -12.19 -4.70 6.31
CA GLU A 75 -12.86 -5.19 7.52
C GLU A 75 -12.15 -4.73 8.80
N ASP A 76 -10.82 -4.89 8.88
CA ASP A 76 -10.01 -4.46 10.02
C ASP A 76 -10.08 -2.93 10.21
N MET A 77 -10.31 -2.17 9.14
CA MET A 77 -10.50 -0.72 9.15
C MET A 77 -11.95 -0.29 9.46
N GLY A 78 -12.92 -1.21 9.42
CA GLY A 78 -14.35 -0.90 9.60
C GLY A 78 -14.96 -0.10 8.45
N VAL A 79 -14.45 -0.26 7.22
CA VAL A 79 -14.91 0.47 6.02
C VAL A 79 -15.36 -0.48 4.92
N GLY A 80 -16.14 0.03 3.96
CA GLY A 80 -16.44 -0.67 2.72
C GLY A 80 -15.22 -0.83 1.82
N ILE A 81 -15.36 -1.62 0.76
CA ILE A 81 -14.30 -1.90 -0.21
C ILE A 81 -14.77 -1.63 -1.63
N GLU A 82 -13.92 -0.98 -2.41
CA GLU A 82 -14.12 -0.77 -3.84
C GLU A 82 -12.87 -1.25 -4.59
N HIS A 83 -13.06 -2.23 -5.46
CA HIS A 83 -12.01 -2.73 -6.34
C HIS A 83 -12.02 -1.94 -7.66
N ILE A 84 -10.88 -1.37 -8.04
CA ILE A 84 -10.71 -0.55 -9.25
C ILE A 84 -9.73 -1.28 -10.20
N PRO A 85 -10.24 -2.13 -11.11
CA PRO A 85 -9.41 -2.75 -12.14
C PRO A 85 -8.64 -1.71 -12.93
N THR A 86 -7.32 -1.84 -12.95
CA THR A 86 -6.40 -0.88 -13.56
C THR A 86 -5.33 -1.63 -14.33
N ALA A 87 -4.99 -1.16 -15.53
CA ALA A 87 -3.90 -1.74 -16.32
C ALA A 87 -2.56 -1.62 -15.57
N TRP A 88 -1.78 -2.70 -15.59
CA TRP A 88 -0.52 -2.78 -14.84
C TRP A 88 0.45 -1.64 -15.14
N ASP A 89 0.62 -1.29 -16.42
CA ASP A 89 1.57 -0.26 -16.85
C ASP A 89 1.23 1.13 -16.28
N GLY A 90 -0.04 1.38 -15.96
CA GLY A 90 -0.53 2.65 -15.44
C GLY A 90 -0.83 2.67 -13.95
N ILE A 91 -0.61 1.56 -13.23
CA ILE A 91 -1.13 1.39 -11.87
C ILE A 91 -0.47 2.35 -10.85
N ILE A 92 0.84 2.59 -10.95
CA ILE A 92 1.54 3.55 -10.08
C ILE A 92 1.14 5.00 -10.39
N PRO A 93 1.14 5.46 -11.67
CA PRO A 93 0.60 6.78 -12.01
C PRO A 93 -0.84 6.99 -11.52
N ALA A 94 -1.70 5.98 -11.63
CA ALA A 94 -3.08 6.06 -11.16
C ALA A 94 -3.19 6.19 -9.63
N LEU A 95 -2.31 5.54 -8.86
CA LEU A 95 -2.18 5.74 -7.42
C LEU A 95 -1.81 7.20 -7.11
N LEU A 96 -0.76 7.71 -7.77
CA LEU A 96 -0.27 9.08 -7.57
C LEU A 96 -1.32 10.14 -7.95
N ALA A 97 -2.18 9.83 -8.93
CA ALA A 97 -3.31 10.66 -9.32
C ALA A 97 -4.53 10.53 -8.37
N GLY A 98 -4.44 9.75 -7.30
CA GLY A 98 -5.49 9.60 -6.28
C GLY A 98 -6.72 8.80 -6.73
N LYS A 99 -6.60 8.01 -7.80
CA LYS A 99 -7.72 7.20 -8.33
C LYS A 99 -8.17 6.12 -7.34
N PHE A 100 -7.24 5.57 -6.58
CA PHE A 100 -7.46 4.65 -5.47
C PHE A 100 -6.46 4.95 -4.36
N ASP A 101 -6.65 4.33 -3.20
CA ASP A 101 -5.88 4.62 -2.00
C ASP A 101 -4.65 3.70 -1.85
N VAL A 102 -4.76 2.45 -2.33
CA VAL A 102 -3.70 1.43 -2.23
C VAL A 102 -3.66 0.55 -3.47
N ILE A 103 -2.50 -0.07 -3.72
CA ILE A 103 -2.35 -1.13 -4.73
C ILE A 103 -2.23 -2.48 -4.02
N ILE A 104 -3.08 -3.43 -4.38
CA ILE A 104 -2.95 -4.84 -3.97
C ILE A 104 -3.02 -5.66 -5.26
N SER A 105 -1.84 -5.97 -5.81
CA SER A 105 -1.71 -6.54 -7.16
C SER A 105 -0.35 -7.21 -7.41
N GLY A 106 0.25 -7.83 -6.40
CA GLY A 106 1.46 -8.65 -6.54
C GLY A 106 2.69 -7.82 -6.84
N MET A 107 2.69 -6.55 -6.44
CA MET A 107 3.76 -5.61 -6.75
C MET A 107 5.01 -5.94 -5.94
N SER A 108 6.01 -6.50 -6.64
CA SER A 108 7.34 -6.66 -6.07
C SER A 108 7.93 -5.30 -5.67
N ILE A 109 8.48 -5.27 -4.47
CA ILE A 109 9.21 -4.13 -3.92
C ILE A 109 10.52 -4.01 -4.69
N THR A 110 10.74 -2.87 -5.36
CA THR A 110 12.00 -2.56 -6.04
C THR A 110 12.46 -1.17 -5.64
N MET A 111 13.77 -0.94 -5.65
CA MET A 111 14.35 0.37 -5.33
C MET A 111 13.72 1.48 -6.18
N LYS A 112 13.56 1.25 -7.49
CA LYS A 112 12.97 2.22 -8.41
C LYS A 112 11.54 2.62 -8.01
N ARG A 113 10.71 1.67 -7.58
CA ARG A 113 9.32 1.95 -7.15
C ARG A 113 9.27 2.59 -5.77
N ASN A 114 10.17 2.20 -4.87
CA ASN A 114 10.22 2.73 -3.50
C ASN A 114 10.66 4.21 -3.46
N LEU A 115 11.21 4.74 -4.56
CA LEU A 115 11.46 6.18 -4.72
C LEU A 115 10.18 6.99 -4.99
N THR A 116 9.09 6.35 -5.42
CA THR A 116 7.86 7.04 -5.84
C THR A 116 6.64 6.68 -5.00
N VAL A 117 6.60 5.48 -4.42
CA VAL A 117 5.47 5.02 -3.59
C VAL A 117 5.98 4.28 -2.35
N ASN A 118 5.20 4.35 -1.28
CA ASN A 118 5.45 3.59 -0.06
C ASN A 118 4.93 2.15 -0.21
N PHE A 119 5.64 1.20 0.41
CA PHE A 119 5.24 -0.20 0.50
C PHE A 119 4.90 -0.57 1.94
N THR A 120 4.00 -1.53 2.09
CA THR A 120 3.76 -2.22 3.35
C THR A 120 4.90 -3.20 3.65
N HIS A 121 4.84 -3.86 4.80
CA HIS A 121 5.54 -5.13 4.94
C HIS A 121 5.04 -6.12 3.86
N PRO A 122 5.95 -6.91 3.27
CA PRO A 122 5.56 -7.88 2.24
C PRO A 122 4.66 -8.96 2.86
N TYR A 123 3.54 -9.25 2.19
CA TYR A 123 2.61 -10.32 2.59
C TYR A 123 2.80 -11.61 1.79
N ALA A 124 3.64 -11.60 0.76
CA ALA A 124 3.96 -12.76 -0.07
C ALA A 124 5.39 -12.64 -0.63
N ASN A 125 6.05 -13.78 -0.85
CA ASN A 125 7.33 -13.88 -1.54
C ASN A 125 7.17 -14.80 -2.75
N THR A 126 7.65 -14.35 -3.90
CA THR A 126 7.63 -15.12 -5.15
C THR A 126 9.02 -15.13 -5.78
N GLY A 127 9.32 -16.22 -6.49
CA GLY A 127 10.56 -16.37 -7.26
C GLY A 127 10.29 -16.36 -8.77
N TYR A 128 11.34 -16.09 -9.55
CA TYR A 128 11.29 -16.29 -10.99
C TYR A 128 11.54 -17.76 -11.32
N ILE A 129 10.73 -18.32 -12.21
CA ILE A 129 10.95 -19.63 -12.81
C ILE A 129 11.07 -19.49 -14.32
N LEU A 130 12.02 -20.21 -14.91
CA LEU A 130 12.09 -20.36 -16.35
C LEU A 130 11.21 -21.55 -16.75
N VAL A 131 10.29 -21.33 -17.68
CA VAL A 131 9.45 -22.40 -18.25
C VAL A 131 9.84 -22.59 -19.71
N GLY A 132 10.20 -23.82 -20.07
CA GLY A 132 10.62 -24.17 -21.43
C GLY A 132 9.99 -25.48 -21.91
N SER A 133 9.95 -25.68 -23.23
CA SER A 133 9.47 -26.94 -23.83
C SER A 133 10.36 -28.11 -23.43
N THR A 134 9.76 -29.13 -22.80
CA THR A 134 10.47 -30.35 -22.41
C THR A 134 10.99 -31.13 -23.61
N ALA A 135 10.28 -31.10 -24.74
CA ALA A 135 10.72 -31.73 -25.99
C ALA A 135 11.97 -31.05 -26.55
N MET A 136 12.00 -29.71 -26.55
CA MET A 136 13.16 -28.94 -27.01
C MET A 136 14.35 -29.08 -26.07
N ALA A 137 14.10 -29.05 -24.75
CA ALA A 137 15.13 -29.28 -23.74
C ALA A 137 15.78 -30.66 -23.94
N LYS A 138 14.98 -31.72 -24.12
CA LYS A 138 15.49 -33.07 -24.42
C LYS A 138 16.28 -33.11 -25.72
N LYS A 139 15.76 -32.52 -26.81
CA LYS A 139 16.43 -32.52 -28.13
C LYS A 139 17.79 -31.82 -28.09
N LYS A 140 17.90 -30.71 -27.35
CA LYS A 140 19.12 -29.90 -27.25
C LYS A 140 20.01 -30.26 -26.05
N GLY A 141 19.60 -31.22 -25.21
CA GLY A 141 20.34 -31.61 -24.01
C GLY A 141 20.35 -30.58 -22.89
N LEU A 142 19.38 -29.64 -22.86
CA LEU A 142 19.29 -28.58 -21.84
C LEU A 142 18.82 -29.18 -20.51
N LYS A 143 19.61 -29.00 -19.45
CA LYS A 143 19.41 -29.55 -18.10
C LYS A 143 19.54 -28.50 -17.00
N THR A 144 20.37 -27.49 -17.19
CA THR A 144 20.59 -26.40 -16.23
C THR A 144 20.14 -25.06 -16.80
N LEU A 145 20.11 -24.02 -15.97
CA LEU A 145 19.76 -22.67 -16.42
C LEU A 145 20.78 -22.14 -17.42
N GLU A 146 22.05 -22.48 -17.22
CA GLU A 146 23.17 -22.06 -18.05
C GLU A 146 23.05 -22.57 -19.48
N ASP A 147 22.43 -23.73 -19.70
CA ASP A 147 22.20 -24.28 -21.03
C ASP A 147 21.28 -23.39 -21.90
N TYR A 148 20.55 -22.45 -21.29
CA TYR A 148 19.70 -21.48 -21.98
C TYR A 148 20.41 -20.15 -22.28
N ASN A 149 21.63 -19.94 -21.81
CA ASN A 149 22.44 -18.78 -22.15
C ASN A 149 23.09 -19.03 -23.52
N SER A 150 22.35 -18.71 -24.59
CA SER A 150 22.85 -18.75 -25.97
C SER A 150 23.72 -17.54 -26.30
#